data_AF-A0A804QUI0-F1
#
_entry.id   AF-A0A804QUI0-F1
#
_cell.length_a   1.000
_cell.length_b   1.000
_cell.length_c   1.000
_cell.angle_alpha   90.00
_cell.angle_beta   90.00
_cell.angle_gamma   90.00
#
_symmetry.space_group_name_H-M   'P 1'
#
loop_
_entity.id
_entity.type
_entity.pdbx_description
1 polymer ?
#
loop_
_entity_poly.entity_id
_entity_poly.type
_entity_poly.pdbx_seq_one_letter_code
_entity_poly.pdbx_strand_id
1 'polypeptide(L)'
;MLSDLPGISEEEKCRLLHCVVVGGGPTGVEFSGELSDFIIRDVKQRYSHVKDYIHVTLIEANEILSSFDVRLRQYATKQLIKSGVRLVQGIVKDVQPNKIILDNGEEVPYGLLVWSTGVGASPFVKSLPFPKSPGGRIGVNEWLRVPSVHDVYAIGDCSGFLESTGKEVLPALAQVAERQGKYLASLLNHVMKAGGGHANSETEADLGRPPFVYKHLGSMATVGRYKALVDLRQSKESRGISLAGFVSWFIWRSAYLTRVVSWRNRFYVAINWLTTLLFGRDISRI
;
A
#
# COMPACT_ATOMS: atom_id res chain seq x y z
N MET A 1 -14.18 -14.57 -22.98
CA MET A 1 -14.20 -14.60 -21.51
C MET A 1 -14.80 -15.94 -21.05
N LEU A 2 -14.37 -16.55 -19.93
CA LEU A 2 -14.95 -17.84 -19.46
C LEU A 2 -16.46 -17.73 -19.18
N SER A 3 -16.91 -16.56 -18.72
CA SER A 3 -18.32 -16.24 -18.49
C SER A 3 -19.19 -16.19 -19.75
N ASP A 4 -18.59 -16.07 -20.94
CA ASP A 4 -19.30 -16.03 -22.23
C ASP A 4 -19.39 -17.41 -22.89
N LEU A 5 -18.82 -18.45 -22.27
CA LEU A 5 -18.93 -19.80 -22.81
C LEU A 5 -20.40 -20.26 -22.76
N PRO A 6 -20.93 -20.85 -23.85
CA PRO A 6 -22.27 -21.39 -23.85
C PRO A 6 -22.44 -22.46 -22.75
N GLY A 7 -23.59 -22.44 -22.06
CA GLY A 7 -23.93 -23.44 -21.04
C GLY A 7 -23.47 -23.12 -19.61
N ILE A 8 -22.83 -21.97 -19.38
CA ILE A 8 -22.51 -21.50 -18.02
C ILE A 8 -23.77 -20.93 -17.36
N SER A 9 -24.06 -21.39 -16.13
CA SER A 9 -25.20 -20.91 -15.34
C SER A 9 -24.99 -19.47 -14.88
N GLU A 10 -26.08 -18.79 -14.52
CA GLU A 10 -26.04 -17.41 -14.05
C GLU A 10 -25.24 -17.28 -12.75
N GLU A 11 -25.36 -18.25 -11.84
CA GLU A 11 -24.61 -18.30 -10.59
C GLU A 11 -23.10 -18.41 -10.85
N GLU A 12 -22.70 -19.21 -11.83
CA GLU A 12 -21.31 -19.38 -12.19
C GLU A 12 -20.75 -18.13 -12.89
N LYS A 13 -21.55 -17.42 -13.69
CA LYS A 13 -21.17 -16.10 -14.24
C LYS A 13 -20.94 -15.09 -13.13
N CYS A 14 -21.88 -14.98 -12.17
CA CYS A 14 -21.73 -14.10 -11.00
C CYS A 14 -20.45 -14.42 -10.23
N ARG A 15 -20.16 -15.71 -10.00
CA ARG A 15 -18.92 -16.13 -9.34
C ARG A 15 -17.68 -15.71 -10.14
N LEU A 16 -17.60 -16.07 -11.42
CA LEU A 16 -16.45 -15.75 -12.28
C LEU A 16 -16.18 -14.26 -12.40
N LEU A 17 -17.24 -13.43 -12.34
CA LEU A 17 -17.18 -11.98 -12.46
C LEU A 17 -17.18 -11.26 -11.11
N HIS A 18 -17.04 -12.01 -10.01
CA HIS A 18 -16.88 -11.45 -8.67
C HIS A 18 -15.40 -11.29 -8.33
N CYS A 19 -14.95 -10.03 -8.25
CA CYS A 19 -13.64 -9.68 -7.72
C CYS A 19 -13.72 -9.41 -6.21
N VAL A 20 -12.94 -10.16 -5.44
CA VAL A 20 -12.79 -9.96 -4.00
C VAL A 20 -11.40 -9.40 -3.71
N VAL A 21 -11.36 -8.29 -3.00
CA VAL A 21 -10.14 -7.61 -2.56
C VAL A 21 -10.05 -7.73 -1.04
N VAL A 22 -8.95 -8.26 -0.53
CA VAL A 22 -8.72 -8.43 0.92
C VAL A 22 -7.69 -7.40 1.38
N GLY A 23 -8.06 -6.59 2.37
CA GLY A 23 -7.25 -5.52 2.96
C GLY A 23 -7.75 -4.12 2.62
N GLY A 24 -8.33 -3.44 3.59
CA GLY A 24 -8.84 -2.07 3.53
C GLY A 24 -7.77 -0.99 3.70
N GLY A 25 -6.49 -1.32 3.56
CA GLY A 25 -5.42 -0.33 3.50
C GLY A 25 -5.46 0.51 2.21
N PRO A 26 -4.54 1.48 2.04
CA PRO A 26 -4.47 2.30 0.83
C PRO A 26 -4.49 1.48 -0.45
N THR A 27 -3.67 0.42 -0.54
CA THR A 27 -3.57 -0.43 -1.73
C THR A 27 -4.91 -1.07 -2.12
N GLY A 28 -5.61 -1.72 -1.19
CA GLY A 28 -6.87 -2.39 -1.50
C GLY A 28 -8.00 -1.42 -1.79
N VAL A 29 -8.02 -0.25 -1.15
CA VAL A 29 -8.98 0.83 -1.44
C VAL A 29 -8.75 1.43 -2.82
N GLU A 30 -7.51 1.76 -3.16
CA GLU A 30 -7.15 2.29 -4.49
C GLU A 30 -7.48 1.28 -5.58
N PHE A 31 -7.11 0.00 -5.39
CA PHE A 31 -7.40 -1.07 -6.33
C PHE A 31 -8.91 -1.26 -6.53
N SER A 32 -9.68 -1.32 -5.44
CA SER A 32 -11.14 -1.49 -5.52
C SER A 32 -11.82 -0.31 -6.23
N GLY A 33 -11.36 0.91 -5.96
CA GLY A 33 -11.86 2.12 -6.62
C GLY A 33 -11.53 2.16 -8.11
N GLU A 34 -10.29 1.86 -8.50
CA GLU A 34 -9.88 1.84 -9.91
C GLU A 34 -10.53 0.71 -10.69
N LEU A 35 -10.70 -0.47 -10.08
CA LEU A 35 -11.39 -1.60 -10.71
C LEU A 35 -12.87 -1.29 -10.92
N SER A 36 -13.55 -0.76 -9.91
CA SER A 36 -14.94 -0.31 -10.03
C SER A 36 -15.11 0.75 -11.12
N ASP A 37 -14.19 1.73 -11.18
CA ASP A 37 -14.16 2.74 -12.24
C ASP A 37 -14.01 2.14 -13.63
N PHE A 38 -13.10 1.19 -13.77
CA PHE A 38 -12.85 0.47 -15.01
C PHE A 38 -14.10 -0.31 -15.47
N ILE A 39 -14.74 -1.03 -14.55
CA ILE A 39 -15.96 -1.80 -14.85
C ILE A 39 -17.09 -0.88 -15.33
N ILE A 40 -17.35 0.21 -14.59
CA ILE A 40 -18.49 1.10 -14.85
C ILE A 40 -18.29 1.92 -16.13
N ARG A 41 -17.07 2.36 -16.41
CA ARG A 41 -16.79 3.26 -17.54
C ARG A 41 -16.43 2.53 -18.82
N ASP A 42 -15.52 1.57 -18.74
CA ASP A 42 -14.88 0.99 -19.91
C ASP A 42 -15.52 -0.37 -20.25
N VAL A 43 -15.67 -1.26 -19.27
CA VAL A 43 -16.27 -2.61 -19.50
C VAL A 43 -17.73 -2.49 -19.90
N LYS A 44 -18.51 -1.64 -19.21
CA LYS A 44 -19.95 -1.45 -19.50
C LYS A 44 -20.22 -1.01 -20.95
N GLN A 45 -19.29 -0.30 -21.60
CA GLN A 45 -19.46 0.15 -22.98
C GLN A 45 -19.33 -1.00 -23.99
N ARG A 46 -18.46 -1.98 -23.72
CA ARG A 46 -18.12 -3.05 -24.68
C ARG A 46 -18.74 -4.41 -24.32
N TYR A 47 -18.98 -4.66 -23.04
CA TYR A 47 -19.47 -5.91 -22.46
C TYR A 47 -20.78 -5.68 -21.68
N SER A 48 -21.71 -4.98 -22.32
CA SER A 48 -22.97 -4.55 -21.68
C SER A 48 -23.87 -5.72 -21.27
N HIS A 49 -23.70 -6.91 -21.87
CA HIS A 49 -24.45 -8.13 -21.60
C HIS A 49 -24.04 -8.83 -20.29
N VAL A 50 -22.84 -8.56 -19.76
CA VAL A 50 -22.36 -9.15 -18.49
C VAL A 50 -22.24 -8.16 -17.34
N LYS A 51 -22.50 -6.87 -17.59
CA LYS A 51 -22.30 -5.77 -16.63
C LYS A 51 -22.96 -6.02 -15.26
N ASP A 52 -24.11 -6.70 -15.24
CA ASP A 52 -24.94 -6.88 -14.04
C ASP A 52 -24.44 -8.04 -13.16
N TYR A 53 -23.58 -8.92 -13.70
CA TYR A 53 -22.92 -10.00 -12.97
C TYR A 53 -21.59 -9.59 -12.34
N ILE A 54 -21.06 -8.41 -12.69
CA ILE A 54 -19.76 -7.97 -12.20
C ILE A 54 -19.91 -7.36 -10.82
N HIS A 55 -19.23 -7.95 -9.84
CA HIS A 55 -19.24 -7.50 -8.46
C HIS A 55 -17.83 -7.25 -7.94
N VAL A 56 -17.67 -6.21 -7.13
CA VAL A 56 -16.43 -5.93 -6.42
C VAL A 56 -16.73 -5.91 -4.93
N THR A 57 -16.09 -6.80 -4.17
CA THR A 57 -16.16 -6.80 -2.70
C THR A 57 -14.80 -6.45 -2.12
N LEU A 58 -14.75 -5.47 -1.22
CA LEU A 58 -13.57 -5.18 -0.40
C LEU A 58 -13.82 -5.69 1.03
N ILE A 59 -12.93 -6.55 1.50
CA ILE A 59 -13.00 -7.17 2.82
C ILE A 59 -11.91 -6.58 3.72
N GLU A 60 -12.31 -6.12 4.91
CA GLU A 60 -11.40 -5.58 5.92
C GLU A 60 -11.89 -6.01 7.31
N ALA A 61 -10.98 -6.28 8.24
CA ALA A 61 -11.33 -6.73 9.59
C ALA A 61 -12.03 -5.62 10.39
N ASN A 62 -11.62 -4.38 10.19
CA ASN A 62 -12.12 -3.20 10.88
C ASN A 62 -12.58 -2.13 9.87
N GLU A 63 -12.19 -0.87 10.10
CA GLU A 63 -12.44 0.23 9.18
C GLU A 63 -11.33 0.35 8.13
N ILE A 64 -11.72 0.66 6.89
CA ILE A 64 -10.78 0.98 5.82
C ILE A 64 -9.97 2.24 6.17
N LEU A 65 -8.76 2.31 5.63
CA LEU A 65 -7.84 3.45 5.77
C LEU A 65 -7.65 3.88 7.23
N SER A 66 -7.49 2.93 8.16
CA SER A 66 -7.39 3.18 9.61
C SER A 66 -6.28 4.15 10.05
N SER A 67 -5.32 4.45 9.17
CA SER A 67 -4.29 5.48 9.35
C SER A 67 -4.76 6.91 9.04
N PHE A 68 -5.90 7.08 8.35
CA PHE A 68 -6.46 8.36 7.93
C PHE A 68 -7.45 8.93 8.95
N ASP A 69 -7.78 10.21 8.80
CA ASP A 69 -8.77 10.89 9.63
C ASP A 69 -10.15 10.25 9.51
N VAL A 70 -10.92 10.24 10.60
CA VAL A 70 -12.27 9.67 10.64
C VAL A 70 -13.16 10.22 9.53
N ARG A 71 -13.07 11.53 9.24
CA ARG A 71 -13.88 12.17 8.17
C ARG A 71 -13.47 11.67 6.79
N LEU A 72 -12.17 11.46 6.55
CA LEU A 72 -11.66 10.93 5.29
C LEU A 72 -12.06 9.47 5.09
N ARG A 73 -12.01 8.66 6.16
CA ARG A 73 -12.48 7.26 6.14
C ARG A 73 -13.96 7.19 5.78
N GLN A 74 -14.81 7.98 6.44
CA GLN A 74 -16.24 8.06 6.13
C GLN A 74 -16.51 8.51 4.69
N TYR A 75 -15.74 9.48 4.18
CA TYR A 75 -15.84 9.91 2.79
C TYR A 75 -15.49 8.76 1.83
N ALA A 76 -14.40 8.04 2.08
CA ALA A 76 -13.95 6.91 1.27
C ALA A 76 -15.00 5.80 1.24
N THR A 77 -15.54 5.41 2.40
CA THR A 77 -16.61 4.41 2.54
C THR A 77 -17.82 4.79 1.69
N LYS A 78 -18.32 6.02 1.82
CA LYS A 78 -19.47 6.51 1.02
C LYS A 78 -19.17 6.49 -0.48
N GLN A 79 -17.95 6.85 -0.87
CA GLN A 79 -17.56 6.94 -2.27
C GLN A 79 -17.39 5.57 -2.92
N LEU A 80 -16.81 4.60 -2.23
CA LEU A 80 -16.68 3.21 -2.70
C LEU A 80 -18.06 2.56 -2.87
N ILE A 81 -18.94 2.69 -1.87
CA ILE A 81 -20.32 2.19 -1.93
C ILE A 81 -21.06 2.83 -3.10
N LYS A 82 -20.94 4.15 -3.29
CA LYS A 82 -21.54 4.87 -4.44
C LYS A 82 -21.00 4.39 -5.79
N SER A 83 -19.80 3.81 -5.81
CA SER A 83 -19.18 3.24 -7.01
C SER A 83 -19.51 1.74 -7.16
N GLY A 84 -20.38 1.18 -6.34
CA GLY A 84 -20.81 -0.22 -6.44
C GLY A 84 -19.86 -1.22 -5.81
N VAL A 85 -18.89 -0.78 -5.00
CA VAL A 85 -18.05 -1.66 -4.20
C VAL A 85 -18.81 -2.08 -2.95
N ARG A 86 -19.01 -3.39 -2.76
CA ARG A 86 -19.54 -3.96 -1.51
C ARG A 86 -18.43 -3.99 -0.47
N LEU A 87 -18.67 -3.39 0.69
CA LEU A 87 -17.74 -3.47 1.82
C LEU A 87 -18.23 -4.57 2.77
N VAL A 88 -17.35 -5.52 3.09
CA VAL A 88 -17.63 -6.59 4.05
C VAL A 88 -16.63 -6.48 5.18
N GLN A 89 -17.13 -6.45 6.40
CA GLN A 89 -16.29 -6.50 7.59
C GLN A 89 -16.10 -7.96 7.99
N GLY A 90 -14.85 -8.42 8.04
CA GLY A 90 -14.56 -9.80 8.42
C GLY A 90 -13.09 -10.16 8.26
N ILE A 91 -12.69 -11.27 8.89
CA ILE A 91 -11.33 -11.82 8.80
C ILE A 91 -11.38 -13.08 7.95
N VAL A 92 -10.60 -13.13 6.87
CA VAL A 92 -10.49 -14.34 6.05
C VAL A 92 -9.75 -15.43 6.84
N LYS A 93 -10.39 -16.58 7.00
CA LYS A 93 -9.85 -17.77 7.69
C LYS A 93 -9.29 -18.80 6.75
N ASP A 94 -9.95 -19.00 5.61
CA ASP A 94 -9.55 -20.00 4.61
C ASP A 94 -9.81 -19.48 3.20
N VAL A 95 -8.96 -19.93 2.27
CA VAL A 95 -9.05 -19.61 0.84
C VAL A 95 -9.13 -20.92 0.07
N GLN A 96 -10.29 -21.17 -0.52
CA GLN A 96 -10.56 -22.34 -1.35
C GLN A 96 -10.60 -21.93 -2.83
N PRO A 97 -10.49 -22.87 -3.78
CA PRO A 97 -10.37 -22.52 -5.20
C PRO A 97 -11.44 -21.57 -5.76
N ASN A 98 -12.66 -21.65 -5.25
CA ASN A 98 -13.82 -20.92 -5.78
C ASN A 98 -14.50 -19.99 -4.76
N LYS A 99 -14.01 -19.94 -3.52
CA LYS A 99 -14.60 -19.17 -2.41
C LYS A 99 -13.59 -18.91 -1.31
N ILE A 100 -13.84 -17.86 -0.52
CA ILE A 100 -13.15 -17.63 0.75
C ILE A 100 -14.13 -17.83 1.90
N ILE A 101 -13.60 -18.22 3.06
CA ILE A 101 -14.37 -18.41 4.29
C ILE A 101 -13.94 -17.35 5.30
N LEU A 102 -14.91 -16.59 5.79
CA LEU A 102 -14.70 -15.59 6.84
C LEU A 102 -14.79 -16.21 8.24
N ASP A 103 -14.34 -15.46 9.24
CA ASP A 103 -14.31 -15.87 10.64
C ASP A 103 -15.69 -16.08 11.28
N ASN A 104 -16.72 -15.44 10.72
CA ASN A 104 -18.12 -15.66 11.07
C ASN A 104 -18.76 -16.87 10.32
N GLY A 105 -18.00 -17.57 9.47
CA GLY A 105 -18.49 -18.67 8.64
C GLY A 105 -19.17 -18.24 7.33
N GLU A 106 -19.24 -16.94 7.01
CA GLU A 106 -19.73 -16.46 5.71
C GLU A 106 -18.80 -16.93 4.60
N GLU A 107 -19.39 -17.56 3.57
CA GLU A 107 -18.68 -17.97 2.37
C GLU A 107 -18.87 -16.91 1.28
N VAL A 108 -17.77 -16.41 0.74
CA VAL A 108 -17.79 -15.41 -0.33
C VAL A 108 -17.21 -16.06 -1.60
N PRO A 109 -18.05 -16.36 -2.61
CA PRO A 109 -17.57 -16.87 -3.89
C PRO A 109 -16.67 -15.82 -4.58
N TYR A 110 -15.74 -16.24 -5.44
CA TYR A 110 -14.96 -15.31 -6.24
C TYR A 110 -14.48 -15.93 -7.55
N GLY A 111 -14.16 -15.06 -8.52
CA GLY A 111 -13.45 -15.38 -9.75
C GLY A 111 -12.05 -14.77 -9.77
N LEU A 112 -11.89 -13.59 -9.16
CA LEU A 112 -10.59 -12.96 -8.93
C LEU A 112 -10.44 -12.62 -7.44
N LEU A 113 -9.39 -13.15 -6.81
CA LEU A 113 -9.01 -12.79 -5.44
C LEU A 113 -7.75 -11.94 -5.46
N VAL A 114 -7.81 -10.75 -4.87
CA VAL A 114 -6.68 -9.82 -4.73
C VAL A 114 -6.33 -9.66 -3.27
N TRP A 115 -5.14 -10.11 -2.89
CA TRP A 115 -4.66 -10.04 -1.51
C TRP A 115 -3.71 -8.86 -1.32
N SER A 116 -4.14 -7.86 -0.55
CA SER A 116 -3.43 -6.58 -0.37
C SER A 116 -3.06 -6.26 1.08
N THR A 117 -3.03 -7.27 1.94
CA THR A 117 -2.73 -7.14 3.37
C THR A 117 -1.65 -8.13 3.82
N GLY A 118 -1.15 -7.97 5.05
CA GLY A 118 -0.25 -8.93 5.68
C GLY A 118 1.22 -8.79 5.27
N VAL A 119 1.79 -7.59 5.45
CA VAL A 119 3.24 -7.40 5.28
C VAL A 119 3.96 -8.06 6.46
N GLY A 120 4.82 -9.04 6.16
CA GLY A 120 5.61 -9.77 7.16
C GLY A 120 7.06 -9.96 6.71
N ALA A 121 7.92 -10.33 7.66
CA ALA A 121 9.32 -10.64 7.36
C ALA A 121 9.44 -11.84 6.41
N SER A 122 10.30 -11.69 5.40
CA SER A 122 10.58 -12.76 4.43
C SER A 122 11.28 -13.95 5.10
N PRO A 123 11.23 -15.16 4.51
CA PRO A 123 11.98 -16.32 5.01
C PRO A 123 13.47 -16.04 5.21
N PHE A 124 14.08 -15.29 4.29
CA PHE A 124 15.47 -14.83 4.40
C PHE A 124 15.69 -13.94 5.64
N VAL A 125 14.84 -12.94 5.87
CA VAL A 125 14.96 -12.08 7.05
C VAL A 125 14.83 -12.90 8.34
N LYS A 126 13.92 -13.88 8.36
CA LYS A 126 13.71 -14.75 9.52
C LYS A 126 14.90 -15.68 9.79
N SER A 127 15.57 -16.18 8.74
CA SER A 127 16.69 -17.12 8.90
C SER A 127 18.00 -16.48 9.38
N LEU A 128 18.17 -15.16 9.23
CA LEU A 128 19.38 -14.47 9.67
C LEU A 128 19.54 -14.49 11.21
N PRO A 129 20.74 -14.74 11.75
CA PRO A 129 21.01 -14.85 13.19
C PRO A 129 21.13 -13.48 13.88
N PHE A 130 20.26 -12.53 13.51
CA PHE A 130 20.22 -11.20 14.09
C PHE A 130 19.04 -11.05 15.05
N PRO A 131 19.15 -10.19 16.09
CA PRO A 131 18.03 -9.80 16.92
C PRO A 131 16.83 -9.39 16.07
N LYS A 132 15.61 -9.76 16.50
CA LYS A 132 14.38 -9.43 15.77
C LYS A 132 13.61 -8.33 16.49
N SER A 133 13.06 -7.40 15.73
CA SER A 133 12.05 -6.47 16.25
C SER A 133 10.68 -7.16 16.30
N PRO A 134 9.68 -6.53 16.95
CA PRO A 134 8.28 -6.95 16.80
C PRO A 134 7.91 -7.13 15.32
N GLY A 135 7.19 -8.22 15.01
CA GLY A 135 6.85 -8.61 13.64
C GLY A 135 7.94 -9.40 12.88
N GLY A 136 9.05 -9.75 13.53
CA GLY A 136 10.09 -10.64 12.97
C GLY A 136 11.06 -9.97 12.00
N ARG A 137 11.09 -8.63 11.96
CA ARG A 137 12.03 -7.85 11.14
C ARG A 137 13.42 -7.84 11.78
N ILE A 138 14.45 -7.44 11.02
CA ILE A 138 15.80 -7.25 11.56
C ILE A 138 15.75 -6.11 12.59
N GLY A 139 16.15 -6.41 13.82
CA GLY A 139 16.23 -5.49 14.92
C GLY A 139 17.40 -4.53 14.75
N VAL A 140 17.10 -3.23 14.73
CA VAL A 140 18.09 -2.16 14.63
C VAL A 140 18.06 -1.23 15.84
N ASN A 141 19.19 -0.60 16.11
CA ASN A 141 19.29 0.50 17.05
C ASN A 141 18.84 1.83 16.41
N GLU A 142 19.03 2.92 17.13
CA GLU A 142 18.55 4.25 16.76
C GLU A 142 19.29 4.87 15.56
N TRP A 143 20.43 4.30 15.16
CA TRP A 143 21.22 4.66 13.97
C TRP A 143 21.00 3.68 12.80
N LEU A 144 19.97 2.82 12.89
CA LEU A 144 19.63 1.80 11.88
C LEU A 144 20.67 0.68 11.74
N ARG A 145 21.56 0.54 12.73
CA ARG A 145 22.60 -0.49 12.80
C ARG A 145 22.08 -1.72 13.53
N VAL A 146 22.52 -2.91 13.13
CA VAL A 146 22.23 -4.16 13.85
C VAL A 146 23.16 -4.24 15.08
N PRO A 147 22.67 -4.29 16.33
CA PRO A 147 23.54 -4.16 17.50
C PRO A 147 24.60 -5.25 17.66
N SER A 148 24.34 -6.46 17.14
CA SER A 148 25.27 -7.59 17.27
C SER A 148 26.44 -7.54 16.29
N VAL A 149 26.39 -6.66 15.27
CA VAL A 149 27.41 -6.61 14.21
C VAL A 149 27.66 -5.17 13.77
N HIS A 150 28.92 -4.74 13.85
CA HIS A 150 29.30 -3.35 13.70
C HIS A 150 29.18 -2.78 12.28
N ASP A 151 29.24 -3.59 11.24
CA ASP A 151 29.22 -3.16 9.83
C ASP A 151 27.90 -3.46 9.13
N VAL A 152 26.88 -3.93 9.87
CA VAL A 152 25.58 -4.30 9.31
C VAL A 152 24.51 -3.29 9.68
N TYR A 153 23.79 -2.83 8.66
CA TYR A 153 22.65 -1.91 8.77
C TYR A 153 21.43 -2.52 8.08
N ALA A 154 20.23 -2.17 8.53
CA ALA A 154 18.98 -2.56 7.90
C ALA A 154 18.01 -1.37 7.82
N ILE A 155 17.35 -1.21 6.67
CA ILE A 155 16.40 -0.13 6.40
C ILE A 155 15.18 -0.66 5.64
N GLY A 156 14.09 0.09 5.64
CA GLY A 156 12.83 -0.26 4.99
C GLY A 156 12.10 -1.39 5.71
N ASP A 157 11.25 -2.10 4.96
CA ASP A 157 10.28 -3.05 5.51
C ASP A 157 10.91 -4.28 6.18
N CYS A 158 12.19 -4.58 5.90
CA CYS A 158 12.92 -5.65 6.55
C CYS A 158 13.49 -5.27 7.92
N SER A 159 13.34 -4.01 8.36
CA SER A 159 13.92 -3.48 9.58
C SER A 159 12.87 -2.98 10.57
N GLY A 160 13.19 -3.04 11.86
CA GLY A 160 12.39 -2.44 12.92
C GLY A 160 13.25 -2.14 14.13
N PHE A 161 12.90 -1.09 14.88
CA PHE A 161 13.59 -0.78 16.11
C PHE A 161 13.40 -1.90 17.13
N LEU A 162 14.48 -2.22 17.85
CA LEU A 162 14.41 -3.15 18.98
C LEU A 162 13.62 -2.53 20.13
N GLU A 163 12.89 -3.35 20.88
CA GLU A 163 12.12 -2.91 22.05
C GLU A 163 13.01 -2.20 23.08
N SER A 164 14.27 -2.63 23.22
CA SER A 164 15.27 -2.00 24.09
C SER A 164 15.59 -0.54 23.75
N THR A 165 15.25 -0.08 22.54
CA THR A 165 15.41 1.34 22.14
C THR A 165 14.27 2.22 22.63
N GLY A 166 13.16 1.64 23.12
CA GLY A 166 11.94 2.36 23.49
C GLY A 166 11.21 3.01 22.30
N LYS A 167 11.64 2.75 21.05
CA LYS A 167 11.03 3.31 19.83
C LYS A 167 10.03 2.33 19.21
N GLU A 168 8.90 2.87 18.75
CA GLU A 168 7.92 2.10 18.00
C GLU A 168 8.46 1.64 16.63
N VAL A 169 8.04 0.46 16.19
CA VAL A 169 8.33 -0.03 14.85
C VAL A 169 7.62 0.84 13.81
N LEU A 170 8.40 1.41 12.89
CA LEU A 170 7.86 2.27 11.85
C LEU A 170 6.99 1.47 10.84
N PRO A 171 5.96 2.12 10.26
CA PRO A 171 5.11 1.48 9.28
C PRO A 171 5.89 1.15 8.00
N ALA A 172 5.49 0.07 7.31
CA ALA A 172 6.07 -0.38 6.05
C ALA A 172 5.63 0.56 4.91
N LEU A 173 6.32 1.70 4.78
CA LEU A 173 6.00 2.76 3.81
C LEU A 173 7.25 3.12 3.02
N ALA A 174 7.08 3.38 1.71
CA ALA A 174 8.15 3.91 0.86
C ALA A 174 8.78 5.19 1.43
N GLN A 175 7.99 6.05 2.09
CA GLN A 175 8.47 7.27 2.74
C GLN A 175 9.42 6.98 3.92
N VAL A 176 9.19 5.90 4.67
CA VAL A 176 10.08 5.47 5.76
C VAL A 176 11.39 4.98 5.16
N ALA A 177 11.32 4.08 4.17
CA ALA A 177 12.50 3.54 3.49
C ALA A 177 13.35 4.64 2.82
N GLU A 178 12.73 5.59 2.12
CA GLU A 178 13.42 6.72 1.47
C GLU A 178 14.17 7.58 2.50
N ARG A 179 13.52 7.90 3.63
CA ARG A 179 14.12 8.72 4.69
C ARG A 179 15.25 7.99 5.41
N GLN A 180 15.06 6.70 5.71
CA GLN A 180 16.11 5.85 6.28
C GLN A 180 17.30 5.75 5.33
N GLY A 181 17.08 5.58 4.02
CA GLY A 181 18.14 5.56 3.01
C GLY A 181 18.92 6.88 2.96
N LYS A 182 18.22 8.03 2.94
CA LYS A 182 18.87 9.36 2.99
C LYS A 182 19.68 9.57 4.27
N TYR A 183 19.14 9.16 5.41
CA TYR A 183 19.83 9.24 6.69
C TYR A 183 21.09 8.37 6.68
N LEU A 184 20.96 7.10 6.31
CA LEU A 184 22.06 6.13 6.31
C LEU A 184 23.16 6.54 5.34
N ALA A 185 22.83 6.99 4.13
CA ALA A 185 23.81 7.52 3.19
C ALA A 185 24.59 8.70 3.79
N SER A 186 23.90 9.60 4.48
CA SER A 186 24.52 10.75 5.12
C SER A 186 25.38 10.39 6.34
N LEU A 187 24.97 9.37 7.10
CA LEU A 187 25.72 8.79 8.21
C LEU A 187 27.01 8.13 7.71
N LEU A 188 26.92 7.24 6.71
CA LEU A 188 28.07 6.56 6.13
C LEU A 188 29.08 7.55 5.52
N ASN A 189 28.61 8.57 4.81
CA ASN A 189 29.47 9.65 4.30
C ASN A 189 30.19 10.42 5.43
N HIS A 190 29.57 10.56 6.60
CA HIS A 190 30.20 11.21 7.75
C HIS A 190 31.27 10.31 8.37
N VAL A 191 30.96 9.04 8.61
CA VAL A 191 31.90 8.03 9.12
C VAL A 191 33.14 7.94 8.22
N MET A 192 32.96 7.89 6.89
CA MET A 192 34.08 7.87 5.95
C MET A 192 34.95 9.13 6.03
N LYS A 193 34.33 10.32 6.15
CA LYS A 193 35.08 11.59 6.29
C LYS A 193 35.83 11.70 7.61
N ALA A 194 35.35 11.04 8.66
CA ALA A 194 36.01 10.94 9.96
C ALA A 194 37.16 9.91 9.98
N GLY A 195 37.48 9.28 8.84
CA GLY A 195 38.53 8.26 8.74
C GLY A 195 38.09 6.86 9.17
N GLY A 196 36.79 6.63 9.38
CA GLY A 196 36.21 5.31 9.63
C GLY A 196 35.81 4.57 8.36
N GLY A 197 35.26 3.35 8.51
CA GLY A 197 34.74 2.57 7.39
C GLY A 197 35.79 1.83 6.56
N HIS A 198 37.05 1.81 7.01
CA HIS A 198 38.10 0.96 6.46
C HIS A 198 38.04 -0.45 7.07
N ALA A 199 38.38 -1.47 6.26
CA ALA A 199 38.54 -2.83 6.77
C ALA A 199 39.62 -2.83 7.88
N ASN A 200 39.33 -3.52 8.99
CA ASN A 200 40.21 -3.61 10.17
C ASN A 200 40.45 -2.27 10.92
N SER A 201 39.58 -1.27 10.75
CA SER A 201 39.60 -0.08 11.59
C SER A 201 39.17 -0.46 13.03
N GLU A 202 40.11 -0.50 13.97
CA GLU A 202 39.85 -0.78 15.40
C GLU A 202 39.10 0.36 16.10
N THR A 203 39.08 1.55 15.51
CA THR A 203 38.35 2.70 16.02
C THR A 203 36.85 2.49 15.88
N GLU A 204 36.16 2.37 17.02
CA GLU A 204 34.72 2.58 17.10
C GLU A 204 34.43 4.00 16.60
N ALA A 205 34.09 4.12 15.31
CA ALA A 205 33.88 5.41 14.69
C ALA A 205 32.73 6.10 15.42
N ASP A 206 33.01 7.29 15.98
CA ASP A 206 31.95 8.18 16.45
C ASP A 206 30.96 8.36 15.29
N LEU A 207 29.72 7.93 15.50
CA LEU A 207 28.67 8.05 14.50
C LEU A 207 28.41 9.53 14.18
N GLY A 208 28.78 10.46 15.09
CA GLY A 208 28.87 11.90 14.88
C GLY A 208 27.56 12.55 14.43
N ARG A 209 26.45 11.81 14.54
CA ARG A 209 25.14 12.12 13.98
C ARG A 209 24.07 11.78 15.00
N PRO A 210 23.02 12.62 15.11
CA PRO A 210 21.89 12.32 15.96
C PRO A 210 21.18 11.04 15.48
N PRO A 211 20.48 10.34 16.38
CA PRO A 211 19.57 9.25 16.06
C PRO A 211 18.64 9.52 14.88
N PHE A 212 18.25 8.48 14.15
CA PHE A 212 17.20 8.58 13.14
C PHE A 212 15.87 8.95 13.81
N VAL A 213 15.23 9.99 13.25
CA VAL A 213 13.89 10.45 13.63
C VAL A 213 13.03 10.51 12.38
N TYR A 214 11.97 9.69 12.36
CA TYR A 214 11.00 9.71 11.28
C TYR A 214 10.03 10.88 11.46
N LYS A 215 9.86 11.68 10.40
CA LYS A 215 8.85 12.73 10.31
C LYS A 215 7.87 12.37 9.19
N HIS A 216 6.65 12.01 9.57
CA HIS A 216 5.58 11.69 8.63
C HIS A 216 5.17 12.95 7.85
N LEU A 217 5.13 12.86 6.52
CA LEU A 217 4.72 13.97 5.63
C LEU A 217 3.22 14.00 5.35
N GLY A 218 2.48 13.03 5.87
CA GLY A 218 1.10 12.78 5.49
C GLY A 218 0.95 11.58 4.57
N SER A 219 -0.32 11.24 4.34
CA SER A 219 -0.79 10.08 3.60
C SER A 219 -1.80 10.53 2.53
N MET A 220 -1.80 9.85 1.39
CA MET A 220 -2.75 10.10 0.31
C MET A 220 -3.24 8.78 -0.26
N ALA A 221 -4.50 8.73 -0.68
CA ALA A 221 -5.09 7.56 -1.33
C ALA A 221 -6.15 7.99 -2.36
N THR A 222 -6.21 7.35 -3.53
CA THR A 222 -7.34 7.50 -4.46
C THR A 222 -8.51 6.58 -4.09
N VAL A 223 -9.73 7.00 -4.39
CA VAL A 223 -10.97 6.21 -4.17
C VAL A 223 -11.76 6.03 -5.47
N GLY A 224 -11.07 6.14 -6.61
CA GLY A 224 -11.69 6.16 -7.94
C GLY A 224 -12.42 7.47 -8.26
N ARG A 225 -13.00 7.53 -9.45
CA ARG A 225 -13.82 8.61 -10.03
C ARG A 225 -13.24 10.01 -9.88
N TYR A 226 -11.94 10.16 -10.11
CA TYR A 226 -11.23 11.43 -9.96
C TYR A 226 -11.34 12.02 -8.54
N LYS A 227 -11.39 11.15 -7.52
CA LYS A 227 -11.44 11.55 -6.11
C LYS A 227 -10.29 10.92 -5.35
N ALA A 228 -9.66 11.71 -4.51
CA ALA A 228 -8.63 11.23 -3.60
C ALA A 228 -8.82 11.82 -2.21
N LEU A 229 -8.03 11.32 -1.28
CA LEU A 229 -7.90 11.76 0.09
C LEU A 229 -6.48 12.27 0.29
N VAL A 230 -6.34 13.39 0.96
CA VAL A 230 -5.06 13.96 1.37
C VAL A 230 -5.13 14.22 2.87
N ASP A 231 -4.26 13.57 3.62
CA ASP A 231 -4.13 13.73 5.06
C ASP A 231 -2.70 14.19 5.38
N LEU A 232 -2.52 15.47 5.70
CA LEU A 232 -1.21 16.07 6.01
C LEU A 232 -0.92 16.11 7.52
N ARG A 233 -1.67 15.36 8.32
CA ARG A 233 -1.38 15.20 9.74
C ARG A 233 -0.09 14.40 9.93
N GLN A 234 0.72 14.77 10.92
CA GLN A 234 1.96 14.06 11.26
C GLN A 234 1.71 12.89 12.22
N SER A 235 0.65 12.98 13.02
CA SER A 235 0.16 11.96 13.95
C SER A 235 -1.38 12.02 14.00
N LYS A 236 -2.03 10.97 14.51
CA LYS A 236 -3.49 10.90 14.68
C LYS A 236 -4.06 12.08 15.48
N GLU A 237 -3.27 12.63 16.41
CA GLU A 237 -3.67 13.72 17.31
C GLU A 237 -3.23 15.11 16.82
N SER A 238 -2.39 15.18 15.79
CA SER A 238 -1.86 16.46 15.31
C SER A 238 -2.93 17.25 14.53
N ARG A 239 -2.97 18.57 14.75
CA ARG A 239 -3.70 19.48 13.85
C ARG A 239 -2.99 19.50 12.51
N GLY A 240 -3.68 19.03 11.48
CA GLY A 240 -3.20 19.05 10.10
C GLY A 240 -4.36 19.25 9.13
N ILE A 241 -4.01 19.39 7.86
CA ILE A 241 -4.98 19.58 6.79
C ILE A 241 -5.45 18.22 6.30
N SER A 242 -6.77 18.02 6.31
CA SER A 242 -7.42 16.82 5.76
C SER A 242 -8.41 17.26 4.68
N LEU A 243 -8.18 16.80 3.45
CA LEU A 243 -8.97 17.16 2.27
C LEU A 243 -9.43 15.91 1.55
N ALA A 244 -10.62 15.97 0.95
CA ALA A 244 -11.17 14.90 0.12
C ALA A 244 -11.79 15.45 -1.18
N GLY A 245 -11.85 14.61 -2.21
CA GLY A 245 -12.55 14.89 -3.46
C GLY A 245 -11.64 15.30 -4.62
N PHE A 246 -12.17 16.09 -5.55
CA PHE A 246 -11.52 16.40 -6.83
C PHE A 246 -10.24 17.25 -6.68
N VAL A 247 -10.27 18.27 -5.82
CA VAL A 247 -9.06 19.07 -5.53
C VAL A 247 -7.96 18.19 -4.93
N SER A 248 -8.34 17.28 -4.04
CA SER A 248 -7.42 16.30 -3.45
C SER A 248 -6.85 15.33 -4.49
N TRP A 249 -7.64 14.95 -5.49
CA TRP A 249 -7.18 14.14 -6.62
C TRP A 249 -6.14 14.86 -7.47
N PHE A 250 -6.30 16.16 -7.72
CA PHE A 250 -5.29 16.95 -8.41
C PHE A 250 -3.97 17.05 -7.62
N ILE A 251 -4.08 17.27 -6.29
CA ILE A 251 -2.92 17.25 -5.38
C ILE A 251 -2.22 15.88 -5.42
N TRP A 252 -2.99 14.78 -5.33
CA TRP A 252 -2.49 13.40 -5.41
C TRP A 252 -1.71 13.20 -6.71
N ARG A 253 -2.28 13.54 -7.88
CA ARG A 253 -1.59 13.39 -9.17
C ARG A 253 -0.31 14.20 -9.25
N SER A 254 -0.33 15.44 -8.76
CA SER A 254 0.84 16.32 -8.77
C SER A 254 1.96 15.77 -7.87
N ALA A 255 1.62 15.29 -6.67
CA ALA A 255 2.58 14.73 -5.74
C ALA A 255 3.19 13.41 -6.24
N TYR A 256 2.40 12.52 -6.86
CA TYR A 256 2.95 11.28 -7.42
C TYR A 256 3.80 11.54 -8.66
N LEU A 257 3.41 12.46 -9.54
CA LEU A 257 4.21 12.82 -10.72
C LEU A 257 5.59 13.38 -10.32
N THR A 258 5.64 14.23 -9.30
CA THR A 258 6.91 14.78 -8.79
C THR A 258 7.77 13.74 -8.07
N ARG A 259 7.15 12.74 -7.42
CA ARG A 259 7.85 11.65 -6.73
C ARG A 259 8.39 10.55 -7.63
N VAL A 260 7.93 10.43 -8.87
CA VAL A 260 8.55 9.51 -9.82
C VAL A 260 10.01 9.92 -10.02
N VAL A 261 10.94 8.97 -9.84
CA VAL A 261 12.39 9.24 -9.77
C VAL A 261 12.97 9.73 -11.10
N SER A 262 12.52 9.16 -12.22
CA SER A 262 13.09 9.42 -13.55
C SER A 262 12.21 10.35 -14.39
N TRP A 263 12.82 11.33 -15.08
CA TRP A 263 12.16 12.18 -16.07
C TRP A 263 11.44 11.39 -17.15
N ARG A 264 12.04 10.29 -17.61
CA ARG A 264 11.42 9.38 -18.58
C ARG A 264 10.11 8.81 -18.05
N ASN A 265 10.13 8.31 -16.81
CA ASN A 265 8.95 7.73 -16.19
C ASN A 265 7.89 8.80 -15.90
N ARG A 266 8.30 10.02 -15.52
CA ARG A 266 7.38 11.17 -15.36
C ARG A 266 6.63 11.46 -16.66
N PHE A 267 7.36 11.52 -17.77
CA PHE A 267 6.77 11.74 -19.08
C PHE A 267 5.80 10.62 -19.46
N TYR A 268 6.21 9.35 -19.31
CA TYR A 268 5.32 8.22 -19.58
C TYR A 268 4.03 8.24 -18.75
N VAL A 269 4.11 8.56 -17.46
CA VAL A 269 2.92 8.69 -16.60
C VAL A 269 2.01 9.82 -17.08
N ALA A 270 2.57 10.99 -17.41
CA ALA A 270 1.81 12.12 -17.90
C ALA A 270 1.08 11.80 -19.22
N ILE A 271 1.78 11.19 -20.19
CA ILE A 271 1.20 10.77 -21.47
C ILE A 271 0.13 9.70 -21.26
N ASN A 272 0.38 8.67 -20.47
CA ASN A 272 -0.61 7.63 -20.19
C ASN A 272 -1.88 8.19 -19.55
N TRP A 273 -1.74 9.15 -18.65
CA TRP A 273 -2.90 9.79 -18.07
C TRP A 273 -3.67 10.66 -19.07
N LEU A 274 -2.98 11.33 -19.98
CA LEU A 274 -3.61 12.13 -21.04
C LEU A 274 -4.33 11.24 -22.04
N THR A 275 -3.70 10.16 -22.50
CA THR A 275 -4.32 9.19 -23.42
C THR A 275 -5.52 8.51 -22.77
N THR A 276 -5.43 8.13 -21.49
CA THR A 276 -6.57 7.56 -20.75
C THR A 276 -7.73 8.55 -20.61
N LEU A 277 -7.42 9.84 -20.44
CA LEU A 277 -8.45 10.89 -20.36
C LEU A 277 -9.16 11.08 -21.70
N LEU A 278 -8.43 11.02 -22.82
CA LEU A 278 -8.95 11.26 -24.17
C LEU A 278 -9.62 10.03 -24.79
N PHE A 279 -9.04 8.84 -24.61
CA PHE A 279 -9.40 7.63 -25.33
C PHE A 279 -9.96 6.51 -24.44
N GLY A 280 -9.99 6.71 -23.12
CA GLY A 280 -10.30 5.65 -22.16
C GLY A 280 -9.13 4.71 -21.93
N ARG A 281 -9.33 3.68 -21.11
CA ARG A 281 -8.29 2.69 -20.80
C ARG A 281 -8.12 1.71 -21.95
N ASP A 282 -6.90 1.25 -22.20
CA ASP A 282 -6.64 0.20 -23.19
C ASP A 282 -7.19 -1.15 -22.69
N ILE A 283 -8.14 -1.70 -23.44
CA ILE A 283 -8.83 -2.98 -23.16
C ILE A 283 -8.57 -4.03 -24.23
N SER A 284 -7.56 -3.84 -25.08
CA SER A 284 -7.31 -4.72 -26.25
C SER A 284 -6.98 -6.17 -25.90
N ARG A 285 -6.64 -6.46 -24.63
CA ARG A 285 -6.30 -7.79 -24.12
C ARG A 285 -7.42 -8.48 -23.32
N ILE A 286 -8.62 -7.89 -23.27
CA ILE A 286 -9.79 -8.41 -22.55
C ILE A 286 -10.73 -9.10 -23.51
#